data_AF-A0A1C4E948-F1
#
_entry.id   AF-A0A1C4E948-F1
#
_cell.length_a   1.000
_cell.length_b   1.000
_cell.length_c   1.000
_cell.angle_alpha   90.00
_cell.angle_beta   90.00
_cell.angle_gamma   90.00
#
_symmetry.space_group_name_H-M   'P 1'
#
loop_
_entity.id
_entity.type
_entity.pdbx_description
1 polymer ?
#
loop_
_entity_poly.entity_id
_entity_poly.type
_entity_poly.pdbx_seq_one_letter_code
_entity_poly.pdbx_strand_id
1 'polypeptide(L)'
;MSIKRKKRYPFCKNIQIGKDKKLFTRVIMYRLTEKQLRERMKKQVYTESKKGITYSQKSKPLAGMSLYVTNTPWEIVPMEQIHDFYSLRWQVETIFKTWKSLFQIHHWQNIKQDRLECHVYGKLIAIFLCSSIMFKMRQLILQKKQQELSEYKSIGMIQDHLHILYQTIQQNIQEVTKILIRLFHLLQKNGRKSHRYDKKTVFDILGVIYEYNGLRKPKKTA
;
A
#
# COMPACT_ATOMS: atom_id res chain seq x y z
N MET A 1 38.99 -11.49 18.13
CA MET A 1 38.53 -10.19 18.66
C MET A 1 37.00 -10.10 18.46
N SER A 2 36.26 -10.47 19.49
CA SER A 2 34.80 -10.69 19.42
C SER A 2 34.07 -9.36 19.28
N ILE A 3 33.47 -9.10 18.12
CA ILE A 3 32.62 -7.93 17.89
C ILE A 3 31.36 -8.15 18.73
N LYS A 4 31.39 -7.62 19.96
CA LYS A 4 30.22 -7.47 20.84
C LYS A 4 29.06 -6.94 19.99
N ARG A 5 27.90 -7.63 20.10
CA ARG A 5 26.60 -7.28 19.50
C ARG A 5 26.18 -5.86 19.90
N LYS A 6 26.79 -4.84 19.32
CA LYS A 6 26.39 -3.44 19.46
C LYS A 6 25.06 -3.28 18.72
N LYS A 7 24.07 -2.74 19.43
CA LYS A 7 22.74 -2.35 18.96
C LYS A 7 22.78 -1.90 17.49
N ARG A 8 21.96 -2.56 16.64
CA ARG A 8 21.79 -2.23 15.21
C ARG A 8 21.08 -0.88 15.09
N TYR A 9 21.80 0.20 15.27
CA TYR A 9 21.27 1.52 14.95
C TYR A 9 21.43 1.78 13.46
N PRO A 10 20.39 2.28 12.79
CA PRO A 10 20.52 2.74 11.42
C PRO A 10 21.54 3.89 11.35
N PHE A 11 22.33 3.90 10.29
CA PHE A 11 23.31 4.97 10.04
C PHE A 11 22.63 6.06 9.22
N CYS A 12 22.78 7.32 9.59
CA CYS A 12 22.27 8.47 8.85
C CYS A 12 23.37 9.48 8.57
N LYS A 13 23.38 10.01 7.34
CA LYS A 13 24.26 11.09 6.93
C LYS A 13 23.52 12.07 6.03
N ASN A 14 23.68 13.37 6.29
CA ASN A 14 23.18 14.41 5.41
C ASN A 14 24.11 14.57 4.20
N ILE A 15 23.54 14.59 3.00
CA ILE A 15 24.24 14.67 1.71
C ILE A 15 23.46 15.59 0.78
N GLN A 16 24.19 16.35 -0.04
CA GLN A 16 23.61 17.09 -1.16
C GLN A 16 23.59 16.22 -2.41
N ILE A 17 22.42 16.02 -3.00
CA ILE A 17 22.23 15.17 -4.19
C ILE A 17 21.66 16.01 -5.32
N GLY A 18 22.21 15.83 -6.54
CA GLY A 18 21.75 16.49 -7.77
C GLY A 18 22.88 17.18 -8.52
N LYS A 19 22.82 17.14 -9.86
CA LYS A 19 23.83 17.73 -10.75
C LYS A 19 23.65 19.25 -10.84
N ASP A 20 22.45 19.70 -11.18
CA ASP A 20 22.15 21.13 -11.40
C ASP A 20 21.50 21.80 -10.19
N LYS A 21 20.64 21.07 -9.46
CA LYS A 21 20.04 21.52 -8.19
C LYS A 21 20.46 20.58 -7.07
N LYS A 22 21.26 21.09 -6.14
CA LYS A 22 21.70 20.33 -4.96
C LYS A 22 20.59 20.30 -3.92
N LEU A 23 19.90 19.18 -3.81
CA LEU A 23 18.88 18.95 -2.80
C LEU A 23 19.53 18.47 -1.50
N PHE A 24 19.19 19.12 -0.39
CA PHE A 24 19.57 18.63 0.93
C PHE A 24 18.78 17.36 1.25
N THR A 25 19.48 16.26 1.42
CA THR A 25 18.88 14.95 1.66
C THR A 25 19.62 14.24 2.78
N ARG A 26 18.96 13.26 3.39
CA ARG A 26 19.57 12.32 4.32
C ARG A 26 19.59 10.95 3.69
N VAL A 27 20.73 10.29 3.81
CA VAL A 27 20.95 8.92 3.38
C VAL A 27 20.98 8.04 4.62
N ILE A 28 20.14 7.02 4.61
CA ILE A 28 19.86 6.19 5.77
C ILE A 28 20.07 4.73 5.40
N MET A 29 20.94 4.09 6.14
CA MET A 29 21.38 2.73 5.89
C MET A 29 20.96 1.81 7.03
N TYR A 30 20.21 0.77 6.68
CA TYR A 30 19.82 -0.30 7.60
C TYR A 30 20.59 -1.57 7.26
N ARG A 31 21.11 -2.22 8.29
CA ARG A 31 21.59 -3.60 8.17
C ARG A 31 20.42 -4.55 8.30
N LEU A 32 20.27 -5.44 7.31
CA LEU A 32 19.21 -6.45 7.32
C LEU A 32 19.40 -7.47 8.44
N THR A 33 18.27 -8.08 8.81
CA THR A 33 18.27 -9.30 9.62
C THR A 33 18.76 -10.50 8.80
N GLU A 34 19.27 -11.53 9.47
CA GLU A 34 19.70 -12.76 8.79
C GLU A 34 18.56 -13.44 8.03
N LYS A 35 17.33 -13.38 8.58
CA LYS A 35 16.13 -13.88 7.88
C LYS A 35 15.90 -13.15 6.56
N GLN A 36 15.92 -11.82 6.57
CA GLN A 36 15.77 -10.99 5.37
C GLN A 36 16.92 -11.20 4.37
N LEU A 37 18.15 -11.35 4.86
CA LEU A 37 19.32 -11.63 4.02
C LEU A 37 19.16 -12.99 3.31
N ARG A 38 18.78 -14.04 4.04
CA ARG A 38 18.50 -15.37 3.45
C ARG A 38 17.41 -15.30 2.39
N GLU A 39 16.31 -14.59 2.64
CA GLU A 39 15.24 -14.39 1.65
C GLU A 39 15.73 -13.63 0.40
N ARG A 40 16.58 -12.60 0.56
CA ARG A 40 17.19 -11.90 -0.57
C ARG A 40 18.13 -12.78 -1.37
N MET A 41 18.97 -13.57 -0.71
CA MET A 41 19.87 -14.51 -1.40
C MET A 41 19.08 -15.54 -2.21
N LYS A 42 18.00 -16.10 -1.66
CA LYS A 42 17.10 -17.00 -2.42
C LYS A 42 16.53 -16.35 -3.68
N LYS A 43 16.07 -15.09 -3.57
CA LYS A 43 15.56 -14.33 -4.72
C LYS A 43 16.64 -13.99 -5.75
N GLN A 44 17.86 -13.70 -5.29
CA GLN A 44 19.00 -13.46 -6.18
C GLN A 44 19.30 -14.72 -6.99
N VAL A 45 19.49 -15.87 -6.33
CA VAL A 45 19.74 -17.16 -7.01
C VAL A 45 18.65 -17.48 -8.03
N TYR A 46 17.38 -17.30 -7.68
CA TYR A 46 16.27 -17.48 -8.62
C TYR A 46 16.34 -16.53 -9.82
N THR A 47 16.78 -15.28 -9.61
CA THR A 47 16.92 -14.30 -10.70
C THR A 47 18.12 -14.61 -11.58
N GLU A 48 19.24 -15.07 -10.99
CA GLU A 48 20.43 -15.50 -11.73
C GLU A 48 20.10 -16.67 -12.64
N SER A 49 19.38 -17.69 -12.12
CA SER A 49 18.98 -18.85 -12.93
C SER A 49 17.96 -18.49 -14.01
N LYS A 50 16.97 -17.63 -13.72
CA LYS A 50 15.93 -17.26 -14.69
C LYS A 50 16.41 -16.30 -15.77
N LYS A 51 17.31 -15.37 -15.43
CA LYS A 51 17.74 -14.28 -16.33
C LYS A 51 19.16 -14.47 -16.89
N GLY A 52 19.90 -15.48 -16.44
CA GLY A 52 21.28 -15.73 -16.87
C GLY A 52 22.27 -14.62 -16.47
N ILE A 53 21.97 -13.88 -15.38
CA ILE A 53 22.82 -12.78 -14.89
C ILE A 53 23.59 -13.29 -13.68
N THR A 54 24.88 -12.99 -13.57
CA THR A 54 25.70 -13.33 -12.39
C THR A 54 26.00 -12.06 -11.58
N TYR A 55 25.66 -12.04 -10.30
CA TYR A 55 25.99 -10.90 -9.43
C TYR A 55 27.47 -10.90 -9.03
N SER A 56 28.11 -9.73 -9.10
CA SER A 56 29.52 -9.57 -8.73
C SER A 56 29.79 -9.87 -7.25
N GLN A 57 31.01 -10.30 -6.92
CA GLN A 57 31.42 -10.54 -5.53
C GLN A 57 31.29 -9.28 -4.65
N LYS A 58 31.46 -8.08 -5.21
CA LYS A 58 31.29 -6.80 -4.50
C LYS A 58 29.82 -6.47 -4.18
N SER A 59 28.88 -7.01 -4.97
CA SER A 59 27.43 -6.79 -4.78
C SER A 59 26.84 -7.64 -3.65
N LYS A 60 27.45 -8.80 -3.36
CA LYS A 60 26.93 -9.75 -2.36
C LYS A 60 26.96 -9.19 -0.91
N PRO A 61 28.02 -8.50 -0.45
CA PRO A 61 28.00 -7.80 0.84
C PRO A 61 26.96 -6.67 0.93
N LEU A 62 26.81 -5.89 -0.15
CA LEU A 62 25.84 -4.79 -0.24
C LEU A 62 24.39 -5.28 -0.17
N ALA A 63 24.12 -6.54 -0.57
CA ALA A 63 22.80 -7.14 -0.48
C ALA A 63 22.25 -7.22 0.96
N GLY A 64 23.15 -7.21 1.96
CA GLY A 64 22.81 -7.18 3.39
C GLY A 64 22.42 -5.80 3.93
N MET A 65 22.38 -4.79 3.08
CA MET A 65 22.03 -3.42 3.44
C MET A 65 20.77 -2.96 2.69
N SER A 66 19.99 -2.09 3.33
CA SER A 66 18.93 -1.30 2.69
C SER A 66 19.30 0.16 2.80
N LEU A 67 19.30 0.86 1.67
CA LEU A 67 19.57 2.29 1.60
C LEU A 67 18.28 3.04 1.31
N TYR A 68 18.03 4.11 2.05
CA TYR A 68 16.94 5.04 1.84
C TYR A 68 17.51 6.44 1.68
N VAL A 69 16.95 7.20 0.75
CA VAL A 69 17.31 8.59 0.52
C VAL A 69 16.03 9.40 0.63
N THR A 70 16.05 10.46 1.43
CA THR A 70 14.87 11.29 1.65
C THR A 70 15.30 12.73 1.95
N ASN A 71 14.51 13.70 1.51
CA ASN A 71 14.67 15.12 1.84
C ASN A 71 13.87 15.52 3.11
N THR A 72 13.15 14.58 3.72
CA THR A 72 12.38 14.84 4.94
C THR A 72 13.34 15.04 6.10
N PRO A 73 13.17 16.09 6.92
CA PRO A 73 14.03 16.35 8.07
C PRO A 73 13.71 15.37 9.22
N TRP A 74 14.58 15.29 10.22
CA TRP A 74 14.49 14.27 11.28
C TRP A 74 13.36 14.54 12.28
N GLU A 75 12.98 15.81 12.41
CA GLU A 75 11.90 16.33 13.24
C GLU A 75 10.53 15.82 12.77
N ILE A 76 10.34 15.66 11.45
CA ILE A 76 9.07 15.21 10.86
C ILE A 76 8.97 13.69 10.82
N VAL A 77 10.03 13.01 10.35
CA VAL A 77 10.05 11.55 10.28
C VAL A 77 11.35 11.03 10.89
N PRO A 78 11.32 10.44 12.09
CA PRO A 78 12.49 9.83 12.72
C PRO A 78 13.06 8.69 11.88
N MET A 79 14.34 8.40 12.07
CA MET A 79 15.05 7.39 11.30
C MET A 79 14.42 6.00 11.45
N GLU A 80 13.85 5.68 12.59
CA GLU A 80 13.24 4.38 12.88
C GLU A 80 12.00 4.11 12.02
N GLN A 81 11.30 5.16 11.58
CA GLN A 81 10.01 5.05 10.90
C GLN A 81 10.12 5.07 9.37
N ILE A 82 11.27 5.43 8.81
CA ILE A 82 11.42 5.64 7.36
C ILE A 82 11.19 4.37 6.57
N HIS A 83 11.68 3.23 7.06
CA HIS A 83 11.38 1.94 6.44
C HIS A 83 9.86 1.71 6.35
N ASP A 84 9.13 2.00 7.44
CA ASP A 84 7.69 1.79 7.51
C ASP A 84 6.94 2.74 6.58
N PHE A 85 7.30 4.02 6.54
CA PHE A 85 6.76 4.97 5.57
C PHE A 85 7.07 4.57 4.13
N TYR A 86 8.30 4.16 3.82
CA TYR A 86 8.65 3.70 2.48
C TYR A 86 7.89 2.44 2.08
N SER A 87 7.50 1.60 3.04
CA SER A 87 6.66 0.43 2.77
C SER A 87 5.26 0.82 2.26
N LEU A 88 4.76 2.02 2.59
CA LEU A 88 3.49 2.55 2.08
C LEU A 88 3.52 2.80 0.57
N ARG A 89 4.70 2.90 -0.05
CA ARG A 89 4.83 2.96 -1.53
C ARG A 89 4.08 1.80 -2.20
N TRP A 90 3.97 0.64 -1.54
CA TRP A 90 3.22 -0.50 -2.04
C TRP A 90 1.71 -0.21 -2.22
N GLN A 91 1.14 0.78 -1.52
CA GLN A 91 -0.27 1.16 -1.70
C GLN A 91 -0.57 1.55 -3.15
N VAL A 92 0.34 2.26 -3.81
CA VAL A 92 0.20 2.61 -5.24
C VAL A 92 0.08 1.35 -6.09
N GLU A 93 0.88 0.31 -5.81
CA GLU A 93 0.80 -0.96 -6.52
C GLU A 93 -0.52 -1.69 -6.24
N THR A 94 -1.01 -1.66 -4.99
CA THR A 94 -2.32 -2.21 -4.63
C THR A 94 -3.46 -1.51 -5.39
N ILE A 95 -3.41 -0.18 -5.51
CA ILE A 95 -4.38 0.61 -6.27
C ILE A 95 -4.36 0.19 -7.74
N PHE A 96 -3.19 0.18 -8.39
CA PHE A 96 -3.08 -0.23 -9.79
C PHE A 96 -3.47 -1.69 -10.02
N LYS A 97 -3.16 -2.60 -9.09
CA LYS A 97 -3.62 -4.00 -9.14
C LYS A 97 -5.14 -4.08 -9.09
N THR A 98 -5.75 -3.27 -8.24
CA THR A 98 -7.21 -3.18 -8.13
C THR A 98 -7.82 -2.69 -9.44
N TRP A 99 -7.26 -1.63 -10.05
CA TRP A 99 -7.73 -1.11 -11.34
C TRP A 99 -7.60 -2.13 -12.47
N LYS A 100 -6.47 -2.84 -12.53
CA LYS A 100 -6.25 -3.89 -13.53
C LYS A 100 -7.21 -5.06 -13.34
N SER A 101 -7.41 -5.53 -12.10
CA SER A 101 -8.22 -6.72 -11.82
C SER A 101 -9.72 -6.47 -11.90
N LEU A 102 -10.20 -5.34 -11.38
CA LEU A 102 -11.63 -5.05 -11.25
C LEU A 102 -12.19 -4.29 -12.47
N PHE A 103 -11.41 -3.36 -13.03
CA PHE A 103 -11.86 -2.53 -14.15
C PHE A 103 -11.21 -2.92 -15.48
N GLN A 104 -10.30 -3.90 -15.48
CA GLN A 104 -9.67 -4.43 -16.69
C GLN A 104 -9.05 -3.33 -17.56
N ILE A 105 -8.49 -2.28 -16.94
CA ILE A 105 -7.98 -1.10 -17.67
C ILE A 105 -6.83 -1.43 -18.64
N HIS A 106 -6.12 -2.52 -18.40
CA HIS A 106 -5.04 -3.02 -19.23
C HIS A 106 -5.51 -3.86 -20.43
N HIS A 107 -6.78 -4.25 -20.46
CA HIS A 107 -7.35 -5.00 -21.57
C HIS A 107 -7.98 -4.03 -22.56
N TRP A 108 -7.42 -3.98 -23.77
CA TRP A 108 -7.96 -3.25 -24.91
C TRP A 108 -8.10 -4.17 -26.12
N GLN A 109 -9.10 -3.87 -26.94
CA GLN A 109 -9.28 -4.49 -28.25
C GLN A 109 -8.59 -3.63 -29.31
N ASN A 110 -8.28 -4.23 -30.46
CA ASN A 110 -7.72 -3.48 -31.58
C ASN A 110 -8.85 -2.70 -32.28
N ILE A 111 -9.08 -1.46 -31.83
CA ILE A 111 -10.14 -0.57 -32.28
C ILE A 111 -9.56 0.80 -32.67
N LYS A 112 -10.35 1.61 -33.38
CA LYS A 112 -9.99 3.00 -33.71
C LYS A 112 -9.60 3.79 -32.45
N GLN A 113 -8.63 4.68 -32.57
CA GLN A 113 -8.10 5.47 -31.47
C GLN A 113 -9.19 6.19 -30.67
N ASP A 114 -10.12 6.88 -31.35
CA ASP A 114 -11.20 7.63 -30.68
C ASP A 114 -12.08 6.73 -29.78
N ARG A 115 -12.34 5.49 -30.23
CA ARG A 115 -13.11 4.51 -29.44
C ARG A 115 -12.30 3.99 -28.26
N LEU A 116 -11.00 3.79 -28.45
CA LEU A 116 -10.10 3.40 -27.37
C LEU A 116 -10.03 4.48 -26.29
N GLU A 117 -9.86 5.74 -26.69
CA GLU A 117 -9.84 6.88 -25.78
C GLU A 117 -11.14 6.99 -24.99
N CYS A 118 -12.29 6.93 -25.66
CA CYS A 118 -13.59 6.93 -25.01
C CYS A 118 -13.73 5.78 -23.98
N HIS A 119 -13.29 4.57 -24.33
CA HIS A 119 -13.31 3.42 -23.42
C HIS A 119 -12.39 3.62 -22.20
N VAL A 120 -11.20 4.18 -22.40
CA VAL A 120 -10.26 4.51 -21.31
C VAL A 120 -10.87 5.56 -20.39
N TYR A 121 -11.44 6.64 -20.94
CA TYR A 121 -12.10 7.67 -20.13
C TYR A 121 -13.29 7.10 -19.35
N GLY A 122 -14.13 6.27 -19.96
CA GLY A 122 -15.24 5.61 -19.28
C GLY A 122 -14.78 4.76 -18.09
N LYS A 123 -13.71 3.97 -18.27
CA LYS A 123 -13.09 3.19 -17.18
C LYS A 123 -12.52 4.09 -16.08
N LEU A 124 -11.85 5.18 -16.44
CA LEU A 124 -11.29 6.13 -15.47
C LEU A 124 -12.38 6.82 -14.64
N ILE A 125 -13.51 7.19 -15.25
CA ILE A 125 -14.66 7.76 -14.55
C ILE A 125 -15.25 6.72 -13.58
N ALA A 126 -15.45 5.48 -14.01
CA ALA A 126 -15.95 4.42 -13.13
C ALA A 126 -15.01 4.16 -11.94
N ILE A 127 -13.69 4.10 -12.19
CA ILE A 127 -12.67 3.99 -11.15
C ILE A 127 -12.76 5.16 -10.16
N PHE A 128 -12.89 6.39 -10.67
CA PHE A 128 -12.98 7.59 -9.86
C PHE A 128 -14.22 7.58 -8.96
N LEU A 129 -15.38 7.22 -9.49
CA LEU A 129 -16.64 7.10 -8.74
C LEU A 129 -16.55 6.04 -7.65
N CYS A 130 -16.12 4.81 -8.00
CA CYS A 130 -15.94 3.74 -7.02
C CYS A 130 -14.95 4.11 -5.92
N SER A 131 -13.83 4.71 -6.29
CA SER A 131 -12.79 5.11 -5.34
C SER A 131 -13.29 6.20 -4.40
N SER A 132 -14.02 7.19 -4.92
CA SER A 132 -14.60 8.28 -4.13
C SER A 132 -15.60 7.75 -3.09
N ILE A 133 -16.51 6.86 -3.51
CA ILE A 133 -17.46 6.20 -2.60
C ILE A 133 -16.70 5.36 -1.57
N MET A 134 -15.69 4.59 -1.99
CA MET A 134 -14.89 3.75 -1.09
C MET A 134 -14.20 4.58 -0.01
N PHE A 135 -13.54 5.69 -0.38
CA PHE A 135 -12.87 6.55 0.58
C PHE A 135 -13.85 7.17 1.57
N LYS A 136 -15.03 7.60 1.11
CA LYS A 136 -16.05 8.15 2.00
C LYS A 136 -16.61 7.08 2.95
N MET A 137 -16.90 5.89 2.44
CA MET A 137 -17.37 4.76 3.25
C MET A 137 -16.33 4.31 4.27
N ARG A 138 -15.04 4.27 3.90
CA ARG A 138 -13.93 4.00 4.83
C ARG A 138 -13.89 5.02 5.95
N GLN A 139 -13.98 6.30 5.63
CA GLN A 139 -13.99 7.36 6.65
C GLN A 139 -15.15 7.18 7.63
N LEU A 140 -16.36 6.94 7.12
CA LEU A 140 -17.56 6.76 7.95
C LEU A 140 -17.49 5.49 8.81
N ILE A 141 -16.99 4.37 8.26
CA ILE A 141 -16.84 3.11 8.99
C ILE A 141 -15.74 3.24 10.06
N LEU A 142 -14.64 3.93 9.77
CA LEU A 142 -13.62 4.22 10.77
C LEU A 142 -14.20 5.06 11.91
N GLN A 143 -14.93 6.14 11.62
CA GLN A 143 -15.53 7.00 12.64
C GLN A 143 -16.57 6.27 13.50
N LYS A 144 -17.47 5.49 12.87
CA LYS A 144 -18.61 4.87 13.57
C LYS A 144 -18.29 3.51 14.22
N LYS A 145 -17.34 2.78 13.66
CA LYS A 145 -17.06 1.37 14.03
C LYS A 145 -15.60 1.09 14.30
N GLN A 146 -14.70 2.08 14.12
CA GLN A 146 -13.27 1.91 14.33
C GLN A 146 -12.72 0.73 13.50
N GLN A 147 -13.17 0.56 12.26
CA GLN A 147 -12.76 -0.57 11.42
C GLN A 147 -12.00 -0.13 10.16
N GLU A 148 -10.92 -0.84 9.85
CA GLU A 148 -10.18 -0.67 8.59
C GLU A 148 -10.84 -1.48 7.46
N LEU A 149 -11.16 -0.82 6.34
CA LEU A 149 -11.69 -1.45 5.14
C LEU A 149 -10.59 -1.87 4.16
N SER A 150 -10.76 -3.03 3.53
CA SER A 150 -9.93 -3.50 2.43
C SER A 150 -10.28 -2.77 1.13
N GLU A 151 -9.31 -2.07 0.53
CA GLU A 151 -9.47 -1.34 -0.75
C GLU A 151 -10.07 -2.23 -1.83
N TYR A 152 -9.44 -3.38 -2.06
CA TYR A 152 -9.83 -4.29 -3.13
C TYR A 152 -11.27 -4.80 -2.96
N LYS A 153 -11.61 -5.30 -1.76
CA LYS A 153 -12.95 -5.85 -1.50
C LYS A 153 -14.02 -4.77 -1.57
N SER A 154 -13.76 -3.61 -0.96
CA SER A 154 -14.71 -2.51 -0.93
C SER A 154 -14.98 -1.97 -2.32
N ILE A 155 -13.93 -1.74 -3.13
CA ILE A 155 -14.11 -1.27 -4.52
C ILE A 155 -14.90 -2.29 -5.33
N GLY A 156 -14.63 -3.59 -5.21
CA GLY A 156 -15.41 -4.63 -5.90
C GLY A 156 -16.89 -4.60 -5.53
N MET A 157 -17.21 -4.56 -4.23
CA MET A 157 -18.59 -4.47 -3.76
C MET A 157 -19.29 -3.20 -4.25
N ILE A 158 -18.59 -2.06 -4.29
CA ILE A 158 -19.16 -0.80 -4.78
C ILE A 158 -19.38 -0.87 -6.30
N GLN A 159 -18.46 -1.47 -7.04
CA GLN A 159 -18.57 -1.66 -8.49
C GLN A 159 -19.83 -2.47 -8.83
N ASP A 160 -20.14 -3.52 -8.08
CA ASP A 160 -21.37 -4.32 -8.27
C ASP A 160 -22.65 -3.48 -8.08
N HIS A 161 -22.58 -2.38 -7.30
CA HIS A 161 -23.70 -1.49 -7.04
C HIS A 161 -23.73 -0.24 -7.93
N LEU A 162 -22.72 -0.01 -8.79
CA LEU A 162 -22.64 1.18 -9.65
C LEU A 162 -23.86 1.33 -10.55
N HIS A 163 -24.29 0.23 -11.18
CA HIS A 163 -25.43 0.24 -12.09
C HIS A 163 -26.73 0.63 -11.37
N ILE A 164 -26.95 0.08 -10.17
CA ILE A 164 -28.12 0.38 -9.35
C ILE A 164 -28.10 1.84 -8.89
N LEU A 165 -26.92 2.35 -8.51
CA LEU A 165 -26.74 3.77 -8.18
C LEU A 165 -27.05 4.68 -9.36
N TYR A 166 -26.58 4.33 -10.57
CA TYR A 166 -26.88 5.10 -11.78
C TYR A 166 -28.38 5.16 -12.07
N GLN A 167 -29.08 4.01 -12.05
CA GLN A 167 -30.52 3.95 -12.30
C GLN A 167 -31.31 4.77 -11.27
N THR A 168 -30.94 4.71 -10.00
CA THR A 168 -31.66 5.42 -8.94
C THR A 168 -31.41 6.92 -8.93
N ILE A 169 -30.22 7.38 -9.35
CA ILE A 169 -29.94 8.81 -9.55
C ILE A 169 -30.89 9.42 -10.60
N GLN A 170 -31.25 8.67 -11.64
CA GLN A 170 -32.17 9.15 -12.68
C GLN A 170 -33.63 9.24 -12.21
N GLN A 171 -34.00 8.53 -11.13
CA GLN A 171 -35.39 8.40 -10.70
C GLN A 171 -35.70 9.22 -9.45
N ASN A 172 -34.99 8.99 -8.33
CA ASN A 172 -35.32 9.61 -7.04
C ASN A 172 -34.12 9.65 -6.06
N ILE A 173 -33.83 10.83 -5.52
CA ILE A 173 -32.75 11.09 -4.55
C ILE A 173 -32.93 10.30 -3.24
N GLN A 174 -34.17 10.09 -2.78
CA GLN A 174 -34.43 9.36 -1.53
C GLN A 174 -34.01 7.89 -1.63
N GLU A 175 -34.18 7.27 -2.80
CA GLU A 175 -33.78 5.88 -3.06
C GLU A 175 -32.26 5.71 -3.11
N VAL A 176 -31.53 6.71 -3.62
CA VAL A 176 -30.07 6.73 -3.60
C VAL A 176 -29.55 6.62 -2.16
N THR A 177 -30.17 7.33 -1.22
CA THR A 177 -29.78 7.31 0.19
C THR A 177 -29.97 5.91 0.79
N LYS A 178 -31.08 5.24 0.49
CA LYS A 178 -31.34 3.86 0.95
C LYS A 178 -30.30 2.88 0.43
N ILE A 179 -29.91 2.99 -0.85
CA ILE A 179 -28.86 2.15 -1.44
C ILE A 179 -27.51 2.40 -0.77
N LEU A 180 -27.14 3.67 -0.54
CA LEU A 180 -25.89 4.00 0.12
C LEU A 180 -25.85 3.47 1.57
N ILE A 181 -26.96 3.51 2.30
CA ILE A 181 -27.06 2.92 3.64
C ILE A 181 -26.90 1.38 3.58
N ARG A 182 -27.56 0.71 2.63
CA ARG A 182 -27.39 -0.73 2.43
C ARG A 182 -25.95 -1.09 2.09
N LEU A 183 -25.33 -0.33 1.19
CA LEU A 183 -23.93 -0.48 0.81
C LEU A 183 -22.99 -0.28 2.00
N PHE A 184 -23.26 0.71 2.86
CA PHE A 184 -22.52 0.91 4.11
C PHE A 184 -22.54 -0.34 4.99
N HIS A 185 -23.72 -0.93 5.22
CA HIS A 185 -23.84 -2.14 6.03
C HIS A 185 -23.15 -3.36 5.40
N LEU A 186 -23.24 -3.51 4.07
CA LEU A 186 -22.52 -4.57 3.34
C LEU A 186 -21.01 -4.43 3.47
N LEU A 187 -20.49 -3.21 3.27
CA LEU A 187 -19.06 -2.90 3.40
C LEU A 187 -18.58 -3.11 4.83
N GLN A 188 -19.37 -2.72 5.82
CA GLN A 188 -19.05 -2.96 7.23
C GLN A 188 -18.92 -4.45 7.52
N LYS A 189 -19.88 -5.27 7.06
CA LYS A 189 -19.90 -6.71 7.36
C LYS A 189 -18.79 -7.47 6.62
N ASN A 190 -18.59 -7.17 5.34
CA ASN A 190 -17.80 -8.03 4.44
C ASN A 190 -16.48 -7.37 3.98
N GLY A 191 -16.38 -6.05 4.07
CA GLY A 191 -15.27 -5.25 3.56
C GLY A 191 -14.10 -5.08 4.52
N ARG A 192 -14.15 -5.65 5.73
CA ARG A 192 -13.09 -5.52 6.73
C ARG A 192 -11.74 -6.04 6.20
N LYS A 193 -10.67 -5.30 6.49
CA LYS A 193 -9.31 -5.66 6.12
C LYS A 193 -8.81 -6.84 6.95
N SER A 194 -8.21 -7.82 6.28
CA SER A 194 -7.51 -8.91 6.96
C SER A 194 -6.18 -8.42 7.48
N HIS A 195 -5.87 -8.78 8.73
CA HIS A 195 -4.58 -8.50 9.34
C HIS A 195 -3.69 -9.73 9.29
N ARG A 196 -2.41 -9.54 8.97
CA ARG A 196 -1.39 -10.61 9.02
C ARG A 196 -0.48 -10.30 10.18
N TYR A 197 -0.31 -11.26 11.08
CA TYR A 197 0.40 -11.11 12.37
C TYR A 197 1.75 -10.36 12.28
N ASP A 198 2.56 -10.66 11.25
CA ASP A 198 3.89 -10.07 11.07
C ASP A 198 3.92 -8.78 10.23
N LYS A 199 2.78 -8.25 9.80
CA LYS A 199 2.72 -7.10 8.88
C LYS A 199 1.85 -5.98 9.41
N LYS A 200 2.47 -4.79 9.51
CA LYS A 200 1.77 -3.54 9.78
C LYS A 200 0.85 -3.16 8.62
N THR A 201 -0.36 -2.72 8.91
CA THR A 201 -1.27 -2.10 7.94
C THR A 201 -0.93 -0.63 7.73
N VAL A 202 -1.67 0.04 6.83
CA VAL A 202 -1.53 1.49 6.63
C VAL A 202 -1.91 2.23 7.90
N PHE A 203 -2.97 1.79 8.58
CA PHE A 203 -3.42 2.39 9.83
C PHE A 203 -2.40 2.20 10.95
N ASP A 204 -1.77 1.02 11.03
CA ASP A 204 -0.68 0.76 11.98
C ASP A 204 0.53 1.69 11.77
N ILE A 205 0.89 1.96 10.51
CA ILE A 205 2.03 2.83 10.16
C ILE A 205 1.70 4.31 10.43
N LEU A 206 0.46 4.73 10.14
CA LEU A 206 0.02 6.10 10.32
C LEU A 206 -0.47 6.41 11.75
N GLY A 207 -0.48 5.42 12.66
CA GLY A 207 -0.93 5.59 14.04
C GLY A 207 -2.42 5.87 14.18
N VAL A 208 -3.23 5.44 13.21
CA VAL A 208 -4.70 5.58 13.27
C VAL A 208 -5.25 4.60 14.30
N ILE A 209 -6.10 5.08 15.20
CA ILE A 209 -6.77 4.22 16.19
C ILE A 209 -7.89 3.44 15.50
N TYR A 210 -7.94 2.12 15.69
CA TYR A 210 -9.01 1.25 15.18
C TYR A 210 -9.09 -0.07 15.99
N GLU A 211 -10.24 -0.75 15.94
CA GLU A 211 -10.47 -2.06 16.52
C GLU A 211 -9.67 -3.15 15.81
N TYR A 212 -8.68 -3.66 16.53
CA TYR A 212 -7.87 -4.82 16.14
C TYR A 212 -8.53 -6.12 16.62
N ASN A 213 -8.90 -7.02 15.70
CA ASN A 213 -9.48 -8.33 16.05
C ASN A 213 -8.43 -9.46 16.19
N GLY A 214 -7.14 -9.16 16.14
CA GLY A 214 -6.12 -10.16 16.44
C GLY A 214 -5.98 -10.32 17.95
N LEU A 215 -6.41 -11.48 18.46
CA LEU A 215 -6.07 -12.09 19.75
C LEU A 215 -5.18 -11.27 20.70
N ARG A 216 -5.72 -11.00 21.90
CA ARG A 216 -4.99 -10.59 23.12
C ARG A 216 -3.52 -11.03 23.05
N LYS A 217 -2.58 -10.07 23.15
CA LYS A 217 -1.23 -10.43 23.63
C LYS A 217 -1.44 -11.27 24.90
N PRO A 218 -0.84 -12.47 25.06
CA PRO A 218 -0.78 -13.04 26.39
C PRO A 218 -0.12 -11.97 27.26
N LYS A 219 -0.82 -11.57 28.33
CA LYS A 219 -0.21 -10.76 29.40
C LYS A 219 1.11 -11.46 29.70
N LYS A 220 2.23 -10.76 29.54
CA LYS A 220 3.48 -11.20 30.16
C LYS A 220 3.16 -11.26 31.64
N THR A 221 2.96 -12.46 32.16
CA THR A 221 2.98 -12.72 33.59
C THR A 221 4.33 -12.23 34.11
N ALA A 222 4.25 -11.47 35.18
CA ALA A 222 5.38 -10.93 35.92
C ALA A 222 6.34 -12.05 36.37
#